data_AF-A0A258EAU3-F1
#
_entry.id   AF-A0A258EAU3-F1
#
_cell.length_a   1.000
_cell.length_b   1.000
_cell.length_c   1.000
_cell.angle_alpha   90.00
_cell.angle_beta   90.00
_cell.angle_gamma   90.00
#
_symmetry.space_group_name_H-M   'P 1'
#
loop_
_entity.id
_entity.type
_entity.pdbx_description
1 polymer ?
#
loop_
_entity_poly.entity_id
_entity_poly.type
_entity_poly.pdbx_seq_one_letter_code
_entity_poly.pdbx_strand_id
1 'polypeptide(L)'
;MNTKSWPSLEEWVESESELNQKITELYESELSPEAQARELLAYLVATYKLPLTPIEVDDREWQDAGDSWYPPISMLEQVAQLKFVEPENNDPRYLVLNAAYLIHHKLVIDLAPEMEKYLGDDELQGLGYRGNDVFEAELIPVKKGESWFDKGCSFFTKEFV
;
A
#
# COMPACT_ATOMS: atom_id res chain seq x y z
N MET A 1 21.88 20.25 -6.67
CA MET A 1 20.98 19.08 -6.69
C MET A 1 19.80 19.44 -5.83
N ASN A 2 18.63 19.64 -6.42
CA ASN A 2 17.39 19.83 -5.65
C ASN A 2 16.96 18.42 -5.21
N THR A 3 17.28 18.04 -3.98
CA THR A 3 16.60 16.90 -3.34
C THR A 3 15.14 17.29 -3.25
N LYS A 4 14.27 16.65 -4.04
CA LYS A 4 12.83 16.78 -3.87
C LYS A 4 12.51 16.22 -2.49
N SER A 5 12.35 17.10 -1.50
CA SER A 5 11.73 16.72 -0.23
C SER A 5 10.26 16.50 -0.53
N TRP A 6 9.81 15.26 -0.47
CA TRP A 6 8.38 14.97 -0.52
C TRP A 6 7.71 15.57 0.73
N PRO A 7 6.49 16.14 0.61
CA PRO A 7 5.76 16.62 1.77
C PRO A 7 5.50 15.43 2.69
N SER A 8 5.51 15.63 4.00
CA SER A 8 5.00 14.62 4.94
C SER A 8 3.52 14.31 4.66
N LEU A 9 3.00 13.22 5.24
CA LEU A 9 1.59 12.88 5.11
C LEU A 9 0.67 14.03 5.57
N GLU A 10 1.03 14.67 6.69
CA GLU A 10 0.30 15.82 7.23
C GLU A 10 0.37 17.02 6.28
N GLU A 11 1.57 17.37 5.81
CA GLU A 11 1.75 18.48 4.85
C GLU A 11 0.99 18.23 3.53
N TRP A 12 0.94 16.99 3.05
CA TRP A 12 0.17 16.64 1.86
C TRP A 12 -1.31 16.87 2.09
N VAL A 13 -1.88 16.33 3.17
CA VAL A 13 -3.29 16.50 3.50
C VAL A 13 -3.64 17.97 3.68
N GLU A 14 -2.82 18.73 4.40
CA GLU A 14 -3.05 20.16 4.63
C GLU A 14 -2.98 20.98 3.33
N SER A 15 -2.10 20.60 2.40
CA SER A 15 -1.95 21.28 1.11
C SER A 15 -3.11 21.01 0.14
N GLU A 16 -3.81 19.89 0.32
CA GLU A 16 -4.91 19.44 -0.55
C GLU A 16 -6.26 19.75 0.09
N SER A 17 -6.81 20.94 -0.19
CA SER A 17 -8.01 21.45 0.50
C SER A 17 -9.22 20.52 0.42
N GLU A 18 -9.42 19.85 -0.73
CA GLU A 18 -10.54 18.91 -0.91
C GLU A 18 -10.33 17.61 -0.11
N LEU A 19 -9.07 17.12 -0.06
CA LEU A 19 -8.73 15.94 0.73
C LEU A 19 -8.88 16.22 2.23
N ASN A 20 -8.38 17.36 2.70
CA ASN A 20 -8.53 17.79 4.09
C ASN A 20 -10.01 17.90 4.49
N GLN A 21 -10.82 18.56 3.65
CA GLN A 21 -12.26 18.66 3.88
C GLN A 21 -12.91 17.27 3.95
N LYS A 22 -12.60 16.38 2.99
CA LYS A 22 -13.16 15.02 2.96
C LYS A 22 -12.78 14.21 4.20
N ILE A 23 -11.53 14.31 4.67
CA ILE A 23 -11.08 13.66 5.90
C ILE A 23 -11.84 14.22 7.10
N THR A 24 -11.93 15.54 7.23
CA THR A 24 -12.65 16.19 8.33
C THR A 24 -14.11 15.74 8.39
N GLU A 25 -14.82 15.77 7.26
CA GLU A 25 -16.21 15.29 7.15
C GLU A 25 -16.37 13.83 7.58
N LEU A 26 -15.43 12.96 7.20
CA LEU A 26 -15.47 11.55 7.58
C LEU A 26 -15.21 11.35 9.08
N TYR A 27 -14.23 12.05 9.66
CA TYR A 27 -13.90 11.93 11.08
C TYR A 27 -14.99 12.51 12.00
N GLU A 28 -15.74 13.50 11.53
CA GLU A 28 -16.90 14.07 12.23
C GLU A 28 -18.19 13.27 12.01
N SER A 29 -18.19 12.28 11.12
CA SER A 29 -19.36 11.45 10.84
C SER A 29 -19.57 10.33 11.87
N GLU A 30 -20.81 9.86 11.98
CA GLU A 30 -21.21 8.70 12.80
C GLU A 30 -20.85 7.34 12.16
N LEU A 31 -20.11 7.35 11.05
CA LEU A 31 -19.69 6.12 10.38
C LEU A 31 -18.66 5.36 11.23
N SER A 32 -18.69 4.03 11.15
CA SER A 32 -17.61 3.21 11.74
C SER A 32 -16.26 3.53 11.08
N PRO A 33 -15.12 3.32 11.76
CA PRO A 33 -13.79 3.56 11.17
C PRO A 33 -13.58 2.87 9.82
N GLU A 34 -14.07 1.64 9.66
CA GLU A 34 -13.98 0.92 8.39
C GLU A 34 -14.85 1.58 7.30
N ALA A 35 -16.07 2.00 7.63
CA ALA A 35 -16.93 2.72 6.69
C ALA A 35 -16.33 4.08 6.28
N GLN A 36 -15.72 4.80 7.22
CA GLN A 36 -14.96 6.03 6.94
C GLN A 36 -13.81 5.73 5.97
N ALA A 37 -13.06 4.65 6.20
CA ALA A 37 -11.95 4.25 5.34
C ALA A 37 -12.39 3.80 3.94
N ARG A 38 -13.54 3.12 3.81
CA ARG A 38 -14.13 2.75 2.51
C ARG A 38 -14.50 3.98 1.68
N GLU A 39 -15.13 4.96 2.30
CA GLU A 39 -15.46 6.23 1.66
C GLU A 39 -14.19 7.01 1.26
N LEU A 40 -13.18 7.03 2.13
CA LEU A 40 -11.90 7.66 1.84
C LEU A 40 -11.17 6.97 0.69
N LEU A 41 -11.13 5.63 0.68
CA LEU A 41 -10.52 4.82 -0.37
C LEU A 41 -11.16 5.13 -1.73
N ALA A 42 -12.49 5.13 -1.80
CA ALA A 42 -13.22 5.43 -3.02
C ALA A 42 -12.89 6.84 -3.54
N TYR A 43 -12.85 7.83 -2.65
CA TYR A 43 -12.45 9.20 -2.97
C TYR A 43 -11.02 9.25 -3.53
N LEU A 44 -10.04 8.70 -2.81
CA LEU A 44 -8.62 8.75 -3.17
C LEU A 44 -8.33 8.06 -4.52
N VAL A 45 -8.92 6.88 -4.74
CA VAL A 45 -8.81 6.14 -6.01
C VAL A 45 -9.37 6.96 -7.17
N ALA A 46 -10.54 7.58 -6.99
CA ALA A 46 -11.16 8.39 -8.02
C ALA A 46 -10.38 9.68 -8.32
N THR A 47 -9.91 10.38 -7.28
CA THR A 47 -9.23 11.69 -7.36
C THR A 47 -7.83 11.53 -7.95
N TYR A 48 -7.04 10.59 -7.44
CA TYR A 48 -5.63 10.42 -7.81
C TYR A 48 -5.38 9.30 -8.84
N LYS A 49 -6.45 8.65 -9.35
CA LYS A 49 -6.37 7.56 -10.34
C LYS A 49 -5.48 6.39 -9.89
N LEU A 50 -5.53 6.11 -8.59
CA LEU A 50 -4.76 5.03 -7.97
C LEU A 50 -5.32 3.67 -8.42
N PRO A 51 -4.47 2.69 -8.74
CA PRO A 51 -4.94 1.35 -9.06
C PRO A 51 -5.45 0.68 -7.78
N LEU A 52 -6.68 0.18 -7.79
CA LEU A 52 -7.27 -0.46 -6.61
C LEU A 52 -6.75 -1.88 -6.43
N THR A 53 -6.62 -2.63 -7.53
CA THR A 53 -6.21 -4.04 -7.55
C THR A 53 -4.96 -4.26 -8.40
N PRO A 54 -4.21 -5.37 -8.21
CA PRO A 54 -3.02 -5.67 -9.02
C PRO A 54 -3.31 -5.77 -10.53
N ILE A 55 -4.52 -6.19 -10.92
CA ILE A 55 -4.91 -6.28 -12.34
C ILE A 55 -4.92 -4.89 -13.00
N GLU A 56 -5.19 -3.83 -12.24
CA GLU A 56 -5.16 -2.44 -12.73
C GLU A 56 -3.74 -1.86 -12.81
N VAL A 57 -2.75 -2.64 -12.36
CA VAL A 57 -1.32 -2.31 -12.36
C VAL A 57 -0.60 -2.94 -13.55
N ASP A 58 -1.09 -4.08 -14.07
CA ASP A 58 -0.43 -4.87 -15.14
C ASP A 58 -0.10 -4.06 -16.42
N ASP A 59 -0.87 -3.00 -16.71
CA ASP A 59 -0.65 -2.12 -17.87
C ASP A 59 0.16 -0.84 -17.54
N ARG A 60 0.67 -0.70 -16.31
CA ARG A 60 1.41 0.50 -15.86
C ARG A 60 2.92 0.28 -15.99
N GLU A 61 3.63 1.27 -16.52
CA GLU A 61 5.09 1.23 -16.60
C GLU A 61 5.76 1.68 -15.30
N TRP A 62 6.97 1.16 -15.05
CA TRP A 62 7.84 1.64 -13.99
C TRP A 62 8.07 3.13 -14.15
N GLN A 63 7.98 3.87 -13.05
CA GLN A 63 8.05 5.32 -13.10
C GLN A 63 9.36 5.83 -12.52
N ASP A 64 9.93 6.84 -13.15
CA ASP A 64 11.05 7.58 -12.59
C ASP A 64 10.62 8.26 -11.27
N ALA A 65 11.32 7.94 -10.18
CA ALA A 65 11.16 8.51 -8.85
C ALA A 65 12.35 9.40 -8.45
N GLY A 66 13.20 9.79 -9.41
CA GLY A 66 14.40 10.58 -9.22
C GLY A 66 15.62 9.70 -9.08
N ASP A 67 15.90 9.23 -7.87
CA ASP A 67 17.12 8.45 -7.58
C ASP A 67 16.91 6.93 -7.74
N SER A 68 15.67 6.49 -8.04
CA SER A 68 15.31 5.09 -8.25
C SER A 68 14.11 4.97 -9.21
N TRP A 69 13.80 3.74 -9.59
CA TRP A 69 12.57 3.42 -10.27
C TRP A 69 11.50 2.96 -9.28
N TYR A 70 10.30 3.49 -9.45
CA TYR A 70 9.12 3.10 -8.68
C TYR A 70 8.36 1.99 -9.42
N PRO A 71 8.29 0.77 -8.85
CA PRO A 71 7.45 -0.28 -9.40
C PRO A 71 5.97 0.11 -9.20
N PRO A 72 5.13 -0.03 -10.21
CA PRO A 72 3.69 0.17 -10.06
C PRO A 72 3.12 -0.79 -9.01
N ILE A 73 2.24 -0.30 -8.15
CA ILE A 73 1.63 -1.05 -7.05
C ILE A 73 0.20 -0.57 -6.81
N SER A 74 -0.69 -1.49 -6.46
CA SER A 74 -2.09 -1.19 -6.13
C SER A 74 -2.31 -0.80 -4.67
N MET A 75 -3.45 -0.17 -4.38
CA MET A 75 -3.91 0.09 -3.01
C MET A 75 -3.96 -1.20 -2.19
N LEU A 76 -4.41 -2.32 -2.78
CA LEU A 76 -4.45 -3.62 -2.11
C LEU A 76 -3.05 -4.07 -1.67
N GLU A 77 -2.09 -4.04 -2.60
CA GLU A 77 -0.71 -4.45 -2.31
C GLU A 77 -0.04 -3.51 -1.31
N GLN A 78 -0.23 -2.20 -1.44
CA GLN A 78 0.37 -1.20 -0.57
C GLN A 78 -0.17 -1.29 0.86
N VAL A 79 -1.46 -1.54 1.04
CA VAL A 79 -2.06 -1.78 2.38
C VAL A 79 -1.56 -3.09 2.98
N ALA A 80 -1.44 -4.15 2.18
CA ALA A 80 -0.86 -5.41 2.64
C ALA A 80 0.59 -5.25 3.11
N GLN A 81 1.39 -4.45 2.40
CA GLN A 81 2.76 -4.10 2.81
C GLN A 81 2.77 -3.28 4.11
N LEU A 82 1.93 -2.26 4.25
CA LEU A 82 1.83 -1.45 5.47
C LEU A 82 1.51 -2.32 6.69
N LYS A 83 0.49 -3.18 6.61
CA LYS A 83 0.14 -4.10 7.71
C LYS A 83 1.28 -5.06 8.07
N PHE A 84 2.11 -5.40 7.09
CA PHE A 84 3.25 -6.28 7.32
C PHE A 84 4.37 -5.57 8.07
N VAL A 85 4.66 -4.30 7.73
CA VAL A 85 5.73 -3.53 8.39
C VAL A 85 5.32 -2.86 9.69
N GLU A 86 4.04 -2.54 9.85
CA GLU A 86 3.47 -1.87 11.02
C GLU A 86 2.28 -2.69 11.58
N PRO A 87 2.49 -3.96 12.00
CA PRO A 87 1.41 -4.85 12.41
C PRO A 87 0.62 -4.38 13.63
N GLU A 88 1.15 -3.45 14.41
CA GLU A 88 0.48 -2.79 15.53
C GLU A 88 -0.56 -1.75 15.11
N ASN A 89 -0.45 -1.20 13.89
CA ASN A 89 -1.36 -0.16 13.41
C ASN A 89 -2.33 -0.69 12.35
N ASN A 90 -3.49 -1.12 12.81
CA ASN A 90 -4.56 -1.64 11.96
C ASN A 90 -5.76 -0.68 11.83
N ASP A 91 -5.59 0.63 12.09
CA ASP A 91 -6.65 1.58 11.80
C ASP A 91 -6.87 1.64 10.28
N PRO A 92 -8.05 1.25 9.76
CA PRO A 92 -8.27 1.17 8.33
C PRO A 92 -8.18 2.53 7.63
N ARG A 93 -8.43 3.64 8.35
CA ARG A 93 -8.34 5.01 7.82
C ARG A 93 -6.89 5.40 7.61
N TYR A 94 -6.04 5.07 8.59
CA TYR A 94 -4.59 5.26 8.48
C TYR A 94 -4.03 4.46 7.30
N LEU A 95 -4.34 3.16 7.22
CA LEU A 95 -3.84 2.28 6.17
C LEU A 95 -4.21 2.80 4.77
N VAL A 96 -5.47 3.19 4.57
CA VAL A 96 -5.94 3.74 3.29
C VAL A 96 -5.24 5.05 2.94
N LEU A 97 -5.17 5.99 3.89
CA LEU A 97 -4.59 7.31 3.65
C LEU A 97 -3.08 7.22 3.37
N ASN A 98 -2.36 6.43 4.17
CA ASN A 98 -0.92 6.27 4.03
C ASN A 98 -0.57 5.49 2.75
N ALA A 99 -1.34 4.45 2.40
CA ALA A 99 -1.14 3.75 1.12
C ALA A 99 -1.31 4.69 -0.08
N ALA A 100 -2.35 5.53 -0.08
CA ALA A 100 -2.57 6.48 -1.16
C ALA A 100 -1.46 7.53 -1.23
N TYR A 101 -1.01 8.04 -0.09
CA TYR A 101 0.12 8.96 0.00
C TYR A 101 1.39 8.37 -0.60
N LEU A 102 1.75 7.14 -0.23
CA LEU A 102 2.93 6.44 -0.74
C LEU A 102 2.84 6.26 -2.26
N ILE A 103 1.71 5.81 -2.78
CA ILE A 103 1.51 5.63 -4.23
C ILE A 103 1.57 6.95 -4.97
N HIS A 104 0.88 7.98 -4.47
CA HIS A 104 0.83 9.30 -5.11
C HIS A 104 2.23 9.93 -5.23
N HIS A 105 3.05 9.77 -4.20
CA HIS A 105 4.41 10.33 -4.15
C HIS A 105 5.50 9.37 -4.61
N LYS A 106 5.13 8.16 -5.07
CA LYS A 106 6.06 7.13 -5.55
C LYS A 106 7.09 6.73 -4.49
N LEU A 107 6.65 6.62 -3.25
CA LEU A 107 7.45 6.21 -2.12
C LEU A 107 7.33 4.70 -1.93
N VAL A 108 8.45 4.04 -1.68
CA VAL A 108 8.53 2.58 -1.48
C VAL A 108 8.73 2.31 0.00
N ILE A 109 7.98 1.35 0.53
CA ILE A 109 8.17 0.85 1.89
C ILE A 109 9.43 -0.02 1.93
N ASP A 110 10.29 0.21 2.90
CA ASP A 110 11.39 -0.70 3.19
C ASP A 110 10.86 -1.94 3.92
N LEU A 111 10.70 -3.03 3.17
CA LEU A 111 10.26 -4.33 3.71
C LEU A 111 11.41 -5.11 4.35
N ALA A 112 12.68 -4.74 4.12
CA ALA A 112 13.82 -5.60 4.43
C ALA A 112 13.92 -6.00 5.91
N PRO A 113 13.73 -5.10 6.90
CA PRO A 113 13.88 -5.48 8.31
C PRO A 113 12.86 -6.53 8.76
N GLU A 114 11.60 -6.36 8.36
CA GLU A 114 10.54 -7.32 8.71
C GLU A 114 10.60 -8.58 7.83
N MET A 115 11.13 -8.49 6.60
CA MET A 115 11.45 -9.65 5.76
C MET A 115 12.53 -10.52 6.38
N GLU A 116 13.66 -9.95 6.79
CA GLU A 116 14.75 -10.68 7.43
C GLU A 116 14.26 -11.41 8.69
N LYS A 117 13.46 -10.72 9.51
CA LYS A 117 12.86 -11.29 10.72
C LYS A 117 11.88 -12.42 10.43
N TYR A 118 11.09 -12.33 9.35
CA TYR A 118 10.13 -13.36 8.96
C TYR A 118 10.81 -14.59 8.32
N LEU A 119 11.80 -14.35 7.45
CA LEU A 119 12.48 -15.38 6.69
C LEU A 119 13.49 -16.15 7.54
N GLY A 120 14.19 -15.47 8.45
CA GLY A 120 15.34 -16.06 9.14
C GLY A 120 16.43 -16.44 8.13
N ASP A 121 16.79 -17.72 8.08
CA ASP A 121 17.80 -18.25 7.15
C ASP A 121 17.20 -18.74 5.81
N ASP A 122 15.88 -18.67 5.64
CA ASP A 122 15.21 -19.15 4.43
C ASP A 122 15.30 -18.16 3.27
N GLU A 123 15.49 -18.67 2.05
CA GLU A 123 15.49 -17.85 0.83
C GLU A 123 14.06 -17.42 0.44
N LEU A 124 13.88 -16.15 0.09
CA LEU A 124 12.64 -15.62 -0.48
C LEU A 124 12.45 -16.12 -1.92
N GLN A 125 11.22 -16.53 -2.25
CA GLN A 125 10.80 -16.85 -3.62
C GLN A 125 10.05 -15.68 -4.26
N GLY A 126 9.31 -14.94 -3.44
CA GLY A 126 8.51 -13.80 -3.84
C GLY A 126 7.45 -13.44 -2.79
N LEU A 127 6.58 -12.52 -3.16
CA LEU A 127 5.56 -11.97 -2.29
C LEU A 127 4.18 -12.44 -2.76
N GLY A 128 3.48 -13.15 -1.89
CA GLY A 128 2.08 -13.53 -2.09
C GLY A 128 1.14 -12.52 -1.44
N TYR A 129 0.01 -12.26 -2.07
CA TYR A 129 -1.02 -11.37 -1.55
C TYR A 129 -2.34 -12.13 -1.45
N ARG A 130 -3.03 -12.02 -0.31
CA ARG A 130 -4.36 -12.61 -0.08
C ARG A 130 -5.33 -11.60 0.52
N GLY A 131 -6.62 -11.93 0.51
CA GLY A 131 -7.72 -11.06 0.95
C GLY A 131 -8.68 -10.76 -0.20
N ASN A 132 -9.97 -10.57 0.11
CA ASN A 132 -10.98 -10.30 -0.92
C ASN A 132 -11.10 -8.81 -1.26
N ASP A 133 -10.61 -7.93 -0.39
CA ASP A 133 -10.57 -6.48 -0.58
C ASP A 133 -9.34 -5.85 0.10
N VAL A 134 -9.21 -4.53 -0.01
CA VAL A 134 -8.10 -3.75 0.58
C VAL A 134 -8.02 -3.90 2.10
N PHE A 135 -9.15 -4.08 2.79
CA PHE A 135 -9.23 -4.16 4.25
C PHE A 135 -8.89 -5.56 4.77
N GLU A 136 -9.09 -6.59 3.96
CA GLU A 136 -8.66 -7.97 4.23
C GLU A 136 -7.26 -8.29 3.68
N ALA A 137 -6.64 -7.34 2.95
CA ALA A 137 -5.37 -7.57 2.27
C ALA A 137 -4.24 -7.92 3.25
N GLU A 138 -3.48 -8.96 2.93
CA GLU A 138 -2.32 -9.42 3.68
C GLU A 138 -1.16 -9.79 2.76
N LEU A 139 0.05 -9.43 3.18
CA LEU A 139 1.30 -9.82 2.52
C LEU A 139 1.83 -11.11 3.16
N ILE A 140 2.10 -12.10 2.32
CA ILE A 140 2.64 -13.39 2.70
C ILE A 140 3.97 -13.59 1.99
N PRO A 141 5.11 -13.48 2.71
CA PRO A 141 6.40 -13.82 2.14
C PRO A 141 6.42 -15.32 1.82
N VAL A 142 6.72 -15.66 0.57
CA VAL A 142 6.72 -17.05 0.09
C VAL A 142 8.16 -17.50 0.03
N LYS A 143 8.51 -18.52 0.81
CA LYS A 143 9.87 -19.07 0.83
C LYS A 143 10.10 -19.98 -0.38
N LYS A 144 11.37 -20.18 -0.73
CA LYS A 144 11.75 -21.07 -1.83
C LYS A 144 11.25 -22.49 -1.62
N GLY A 145 10.53 -23.00 -2.61
CA GLY A 145 9.90 -24.32 -2.55
C GLY A 145 8.50 -24.33 -1.94
N GLU A 146 8.00 -23.19 -1.44
CA GLU A 146 6.61 -23.04 -1.02
C GLU A 146 5.70 -22.65 -2.21
N SER A 147 4.46 -23.13 -2.14
CA SER A 147 3.38 -22.76 -3.05
C SER A 147 2.61 -21.57 -2.49
N TRP A 148 2.59 -20.45 -3.22
CA TRP A 148 1.77 -19.29 -2.85
C TRP A 148 0.27 -19.59 -2.95
N PHE A 149 -0.12 -20.46 -3.89
CA PHE A 149 -1.49 -20.90 -4.05
C PHE A 149 -2.00 -21.66 -2.81
N ASP A 150 -1.17 -22.55 -2.25
CA ASP A 150 -1.53 -23.32 -1.04
C ASP A 150 -1.62 -22.43 0.21
N LYS A 151 -0.99 -21.26 0.18
CA LYS A 151 -1.11 -20.21 1.22
C LYS A 151 -2.36 -19.34 1.04
N GLY A 152 -3.19 -19.61 0.04
CA GLY A 152 -4.42 -18.89 -0.25
C GLY A 152 -4.20 -17.51 -0.86
N CYS A 153 -3.04 -17.26 -1.47
CA CYS A 153 -2.78 -16.01 -2.16
C CYS A 153 -3.56 -15.97 -3.48
N SER A 154 -4.16 -14.82 -3.79
CA SER A 154 -4.84 -14.55 -5.05
C SER A 154 -3.91 -13.93 -6.09
N PHE A 155 -2.81 -13.33 -5.64
CA PHE A 155 -1.82 -12.69 -6.47
C PHE A 155 -0.41 -12.98 -5.93
N PHE A 156 0.58 -13.00 -6.83
CA PHE A 156 1.96 -13.33 -6.51
C PHE A 156 2.92 -12.52 -7.37
N THR A 157 3.86 -11.83 -6.75
CA THR A 157 4.96 -11.15 -7.42
C THR A 157 6.26 -11.88 -7.12
N LYS A 158 6.99 -12.24 -8.19
CA LYS A 158 8.32 -12.82 -8.03
C LYS A 158 9.28 -11.68 -7.68
N GLU A 159 10.19 -11.93 -6.76
CA GLU A 159 11.24 -10.97 -6.42
C GLU A 159 12.02 -10.60 -7.69
N PHE A 160 12.13 -9.29 -7.94
CA PHE A 160 13.11 -8.74 -8.87
C PHE A 160 14.31 -8.30 -8.03
N VAL A 161 15.38 -9.10 -8.09
CA VAL A 161 16.70 -8.78 -7.55
C VAL A 161 17.30 -7.60 -8.31
#